data_AF-A0A7V8FL71-F1
#
_entry.id   AF-A0A7V8FL71-F1
#
_cell.length_a   1.000
_cell.length_b   1.000
_cell.length_c   1.000
_cell.angle_alpha   90.00
_cell.angle_beta   90.00
_cell.angle_gamma   90.00
#
_symmetry.space_group_name_H-M   'P 1'
#
loop_
_entity.id
_entity.type
_entity.pdbx_description
1 polymer ?
#
loop_
_entity_poly.entity_id
_entity_poly.type
_entity_poly.pdbx_seq_one_letter_code
_entity_poly.pdbx_strand_id
1 'polypeptide(L)'
;MAQLTPRDRLVDLGSGDGRTVITAAQRGVAARGIEYNPDMVNLARQAAAAQGVTRLATFEQADISEATVVTLFLLPALNLKLRPTLLDMPAGTRILSNSFAMDDWQPDETAQVGNGCTNWCTAHKWIVPAKVAGVWQLQGKQLDGKRLALTQTYQQLQGSLNHSNTASPISNARLNGTRIQFVADGRRYTGVVAANEIRGTIDGREEWRAIR
;
A
#
# COMPACT_ATOMS: atom_id res chain seq x y z
N MET A 1 7.63 -7.17 -7.65
CA MET A 1 7.30 -6.14 -6.63
C MET A 1 6.05 -5.31 -6.96
N ALA A 2 6.11 -4.22 -7.75
CA ALA A 2 4.97 -3.27 -7.91
C ALA A 2 3.76 -3.81 -8.68
N GLN A 3 3.99 -4.72 -9.64
CA GLN A 3 2.95 -5.23 -10.55
C GLN A 3 2.19 -4.08 -11.23
N LEU A 4 2.95 -3.15 -11.85
CA LEU A 4 2.36 -2.01 -12.55
C LEU A 4 1.46 -2.45 -13.70
N THR A 5 0.36 -1.74 -13.87
CA THR A 5 -0.56 -1.89 -15.00
C THR A 5 -0.78 -0.53 -15.68
N PRO A 6 -1.27 -0.48 -16.93
CA PRO A 6 -1.63 0.79 -17.56
C PRO A 6 -2.73 1.60 -16.86
N ARG A 7 -3.44 1.01 -15.89
CA ARG A 7 -4.43 1.71 -15.05
C ARG A 7 -3.79 2.42 -13.86
N ASP A 8 -2.50 2.18 -13.63
CA ASP A 8 -1.79 2.81 -12.53
C ASP A 8 -1.37 4.23 -12.86
N ARG A 9 -1.33 5.03 -11.80
CA ARG A 9 -0.80 6.39 -11.79
C ARG A 9 0.41 6.39 -10.87
N LEU A 10 1.60 6.32 -11.46
CA LEU A 10 2.85 6.30 -10.72
C LEU A 10 3.27 7.73 -10.37
N VAL A 11 3.72 7.93 -9.14
CA VAL A 11 4.39 9.16 -8.71
C VAL A 11 5.76 8.81 -8.15
N ASP A 12 6.80 9.45 -8.67
CA ASP A 12 8.17 9.34 -8.16
C ASP A 12 8.52 10.59 -7.35
N LEU A 13 8.75 10.44 -6.04
CA LEU A 13 9.09 11.54 -5.14
C LEU A 13 10.61 11.75 -5.09
N GLY A 14 11.04 12.95 -5.48
CA GLY A 14 12.46 13.24 -5.70
C GLY A 14 12.92 12.62 -7.00
N SER A 15 12.21 12.89 -8.09
CA SER A 15 12.39 12.17 -9.36
C SER A 15 13.72 12.42 -10.06
N GLY A 16 14.47 13.45 -9.66
CA GLY A 16 15.80 13.75 -10.20
C GLY A 16 15.80 13.88 -11.72
N ASP A 17 16.61 13.07 -12.39
CA ASP A 17 16.73 13.06 -13.85
C ASP A 17 15.55 12.38 -14.57
N GLY A 18 14.56 11.92 -13.82
CA GLY A 18 13.32 11.34 -14.31
C GLY A 18 13.41 9.90 -14.77
N ARG A 19 14.53 9.19 -14.55
CA ARG A 19 14.74 7.82 -15.05
C ARG A 19 13.63 6.84 -14.68
N THR A 20 13.10 6.91 -13.46
CA THR A 20 12.03 6.01 -12.99
C THR A 20 10.73 6.30 -13.72
N VAL A 21 10.37 7.58 -13.82
CA VAL A 21 9.16 8.09 -14.48
C VAL A 21 9.18 7.76 -15.97
N ILE A 22 10.31 8.03 -16.65
CA ILE A 22 10.51 7.74 -18.07
C ILE A 22 10.41 6.23 -18.31
N THR A 23 11.05 5.40 -17.48
CA THR A 23 10.99 3.95 -17.60
C THR A 23 9.56 3.42 -17.44
N ALA A 24 8.78 3.97 -16.50
CA ALA A 24 7.38 3.61 -16.34
C ALA A 24 6.53 4.02 -17.56
N ALA A 25 6.76 5.23 -18.09
CA ALA A 25 6.07 5.75 -19.26
C ALA A 25 6.38 4.95 -20.54
N GLN A 26 7.63 4.52 -20.74
CA GLN A 26 8.01 3.61 -21.83
C GLN A 26 7.28 2.27 -21.76
N ARG A 27 6.86 1.84 -20.56
CA ARG A 27 6.05 0.64 -20.32
C ARG A 27 4.55 0.90 -20.39
N GLY A 28 4.12 2.09 -20.79
CA GLY A 28 2.71 2.45 -20.98
C GLY A 28 1.98 2.87 -19.71
N VAL A 29 2.69 3.21 -18.63
CA VAL A 29 2.11 3.67 -17.36
C VAL A 29 2.16 5.19 -17.29
N ALA A 30 1.06 5.84 -16.90
CA ALA A 30 1.08 7.28 -16.62
C ALA A 30 1.91 7.53 -15.36
N ALA A 31 2.95 8.35 -15.47
CA ALA A 31 3.93 8.59 -14.43
C ALA A 31 4.23 10.09 -14.29
N ARG A 32 4.29 10.55 -13.04
CA ARG A 32 4.63 11.93 -12.66
C ARG A 32 5.88 11.93 -11.81
N GLY A 33 6.84 12.79 -12.14
CA GLY A 33 8.01 13.06 -11.31
C GLY A 33 7.82 14.33 -10.50
N ILE A 34 7.92 14.22 -9.18
CA ILE A 34 7.88 15.36 -8.27
C ILE A 34 9.31 15.71 -7.89
N GLU A 35 9.76 16.88 -8.31
CA GLU A 35 11.14 17.33 -8.12
C GLU A 35 11.18 18.82 -7.80
N TYR A 36 11.88 19.16 -6.71
CA TYR A 36 11.97 20.53 -6.22
C TYR A 36 13.05 21.34 -6.95
N ASN A 37 14.14 20.70 -7.39
CA ASN A 37 15.19 21.36 -8.14
C ASN A 37 14.71 21.66 -9.58
N PRO A 38 14.55 22.95 -9.96
CA PRO A 38 14.03 23.31 -11.28
C PRO A 38 14.96 22.87 -12.44
N ASP A 39 16.27 22.79 -12.21
CA ASP A 39 17.22 22.33 -13.22
C ASP A 39 17.04 20.83 -13.50
N MET A 40 16.78 20.04 -12.45
CA MET A 40 16.49 18.61 -12.58
C MET A 40 15.13 18.38 -13.27
N VAL A 41 14.12 19.20 -12.98
CA VAL A 41 12.84 19.18 -13.70
C VAL A 41 13.06 19.43 -15.20
N ASN A 42 13.86 20.43 -15.56
CA ASN A 42 14.16 20.74 -16.95
C ASN A 42 14.93 19.60 -17.64
N LEU A 43 15.93 19.03 -16.97
CA LEU A 43 16.68 17.87 -17.45
C LEU A 43 15.75 16.67 -17.72
N ALA A 44 14.87 16.35 -16.76
CA ALA A 44 13.94 15.23 -16.88
C ALA A 44 12.92 15.42 -18.02
N ARG A 45 12.43 16.65 -18.22
CA ARG A 45 11.54 16.99 -19.35
C ARG A 45 12.24 16.80 -20.70
N GLN A 46 13.49 17.25 -20.82
CA GLN A 46 14.29 17.05 -22.04
C GLN A 46 14.54 15.55 -22.30
N ALA A 47 14.87 14.78 -21.26
CA ALA A 47 15.06 13.34 -21.37
C ALA A 47 13.77 12.62 -21.82
N ALA A 48 12.61 12.97 -21.24
CA ALA A 48 11.33 12.39 -21.65
C ALA A 48 10.95 12.75 -23.10
N ALA A 49 11.26 13.98 -23.55
CA ALA A 49 11.07 14.40 -24.93
C ALA A 49 11.97 13.60 -25.90
N ALA A 50 13.25 13.44 -25.57
CA ALA A 50 14.19 12.64 -26.35
C ALA A 50 13.78 11.17 -26.46
N GLN A 51 13.10 10.63 -25.45
CA GLN A 51 12.56 9.27 -25.44
C GLN A 51 11.13 9.15 -26.01
N GLY A 52 10.50 10.26 -26.43
CA GLY A 52 9.17 10.26 -27.03
C GLY A 52 8.02 9.91 -26.08
N VAL A 53 8.20 10.07 -24.76
CA VAL A 53 7.22 9.63 -23.74
C VAL A 53 6.50 10.76 -23.02
N THR A 54 6.55 11.98 -23.52
CA THR A 54 5.97 13.19 -22.88
C THR A 54 4.46 13.11 -22.66
N ARG A 55 3.73 12.26 -23.40
CA ARG A 55 2.30 12.01 -23.18
C ARG A 55 2.02 11.27 -21.86
N LEU A 56 2.99 10.50 -21.38
CA LEU A 56 2.84 9.63 -20.19
C LEU A 56 3.80 9.99 -19.05
N ALA A 57 4.87 10.75 -19.33
CA ALA A 57 5.83 11.23 -18.34
C ALA A 57 5.74 12.75 -18.18
N THR A 58 5.33 13.22 -17.00
CA THR A 58 5.33 14.65 -16.64
C THR A 58 6.23 14.90 -15.43
N PHE A 59 6.73 16.14 -15.31
CA PHE A 59 7.62 16.56 -14.21
C PHE A 59 7.20 17.93 -13.69
N GLU A 60 7.05 18.05 -12.39
CA GLU A 60 6.47 19.24 -11.75
C GLU A 60 6.84 19.35 -10.26
N GLN A 61 6.55 20.51 -9.68
CA GLN A 61 6.53 20.73 -8.23
C GLN A 61 5.09 20.62 -7.76
N ALA A 62 4.68 19.44 -7.29
CA ALA A 62 3.33 19.20 -6.81
C ALA A 62 3.34 18.20 -5.64
N ASP A 63 2.17 17.84 -5.12
CA ASP A 63 2.02 16.79 -4.13
C ASP A 63 1.88 15.39 -4.77
N ILE A 64 1.70 14.37 -3.92
CA ILE A 64 1.47 12.98 -4.33
C ILE A 64 0.00 12.60 -4.43
N SER A 65 -0.91 13.57 -4.44
CA SER A 65 -2.34 13.31 -4.54
C SER A 65 -2.63 12.54 -5.83
N GLU A 66 -3.62 11.62 -5.78
CA GLU A 66 -4.05 10.77 -6.90
C GLU A 66 -3.08 9.65 -7.35
N ALA A 67 -1.99 9.39 -6.62
CA ALA A 67 -1.09 8.27 -6.92
C ALA A 67 -1.71 6.91 -6.52
N THR A 68 -1.60 5.91 -7.38
CA THR A 68 -1.90 4.50 -7.02
C THR A 68 -0.63 3.70 -6.71
N VAL A 69 0.53 4.22 -7.16
CA VAL A 69 1.86 3.72 -6.85
C VAL A 69 2.80 4.88 -6.59
N VAL A 70 3.57 4.81 -5.50
CA VAL A 70 4.61 5.78 -5.16
C VAL A 70 5.98 5.10 -5.17
N THR A 71 6.96 5.72 -5.81
CA THR A 71 8.38 5.30 -5.75
C THR A 71 9.19 6.36 -5.00
N LEU A 72 10.12 5.88 -4.16
CA LEU A 72 10.96 6.70 -3.29
C LEU A 72 12.41 6.27 -3.43
N PHE A 73 13.32 7.23 -3.59
CA PHE A 73 14.74 7.06 -3.28
C PHE A 73 15.27 8.34 -2.63
N LEU A 74 14.88 8.53 -1.37
CA LEU A 74 15.11 9.74 -0.61
C LEU A 74 16.22 9.51 0.43
N LEU A 75 15.89 9.67 1.71
CA LEU A 75 16.75 9.39 2.87
C LEU A 75 15.89 8.80 3.99
N PRO A 76 16.47 8.04 4.94
CA PRO A 76 15.71 7.46 6.05
C PRO A 76 14.84 8.47 6.81
N ALA A 77 15.41 9.62 7.19
CA ALA A 77 14.68 10.66 7.91
C ALA A 77 13.52 11.27 7.10
N LEU A 78 13.65 11.34 5.77
CA LEU A 78 12.58 11.84 4.90
C LEU A 78 11.45 10.81 4.76
N ASN A 79 11.79 9.52 4.64
CA ASN A 79 10.79 8.44 4.63
C ASN A 79 9.94 8.46 5.90
N LEU A 80 10.54 8.68 7.08
CA LEU A 80 9.80 8.77 8.34
C LEU A 80 8.90 10.01 8.42
N LYS A 81 9.37 11.16 7.92
CA LYS A 81 8.53 12.37 7.82
C LYS A 81 7.36 12.20 6.86
N LEU A 82 7.54 11.45 5.78
CA LEU A 82 6.50 11.19 4.77
C LEU A 82 5.52 10.08 5.18
N ARG A 83 5.93 9.16 6.06
CA ARG A 83 5.13 7.99 6.45
C ARG A 83 3.68 8.31 6.85
N PRO A 84 3.37 9.36 7.65
CA PRO A 84 1.99 9.73 7.95
C PRO A 84 1.17 10.04 6.69
N THR A 85 1.71 10.86 5.78
CA THR A 85 1.07 11.20 4.50
C THR A 85 0.83 9.96 3.64
N LEU A 86 1.80 9.03 3.60
CA LEU A 86 1.69 7.78 2.86
C LEU A 86 0.63 6.83 3.44
N LEU A 87 0.48 6.79 4.76
CA LEU A 87 -0.54 5.98 5.45
C LEU A 87 -1.96 6.54 5.30
N ASP A 88 -2.09 7.83 4.98
CA ASP A 88 -3.37 8.49 4.71
C ASP A 88 -3.81 8.38 3.23
N MET A 89 -2.99 7.80 2.37
CA MET A 89 -3.37 7.50 0.99
C MET A 89 -4.47 6.43 0.93
N PRO A 90 -5.19 6.31 -0.21
CA PRO A 90 -6.20 5.26 -0.38
C PRO A 90 -5.64 3.86 -0.13
N ALA A 91 -6.40 3.03 0.58
CA ALA A 91 -6.03 1.65 0.85
C ALA A 91 -5.77 0.86 -0.44
N GLY A 92 -4.68 0.10 -0.49
CA GLY A 92 -4.21 -0.59 -1.69
C GLY A 92 -3.19 0.19 -2.52
N THR A 93 -2.93 1.46 -2.22
CA THR A 93 -1.79 2.19 -2.78
C THR A 93 -0.50 1.42 -2.49
N ARG A 94 0.34 1.21 -3.50
CA ARG A 94 1.63 0.52 -3.35
C ARG A 94 2.74 1.55 -3.23
N ILE A 95 3.60 1.38 -2.24
CA ILE A 95 4.75 2.25 -2.04
C ILE A 95 6.00 1.40 -2.20
N LEU A 96 6.93 1.87 -3.01
CA LEU A 96 8.22 1.23 -3.22
C LEU A 96 9.32 2.20 -2.81
N SER A 97 10.22 1.74 -1.96
CA SER A 97 11.40 2.51 -1.54
C SER A 97 12.65 1.76 -1.94
N ASN A 98 13.57 2.47 -2.59
CA ASN A 98 14.92 1.97 -2.79
C ASN A 98 15.72 2.14 -1.50
N SER A 99 16.16 1.01 -0.95
CA SER A 99 17.12 0.80 0.14
C SER A 99 16.72 1.29 1.53
N PHE A 100 15.88 2.32 1.64
CA PHE A 100 15.52 2.91 2.92
C PHE A 100 14.14 2.44 3.38
N ALA A 101 14.09 1.80 4.55
CA ALA A 101 12.86 1.36 5.19
C ALA A 101 12.08 2.52 5.84
N MET A 102 10.95 2.19 6.48
CA MET A 102 10.08 3.12 7.20
C MET A 102 9.96 2.75 8.68
N ASP A 103 11.10 2.43 9.31
CA ASP A 103 11.23 2.06 10.71
C ASP A 103 10.26 0.93 11.13
N ASP A 104 9.38 1.14 12.10
CA ASP A 104 8.45 0.14 12.63
C ASP A 104 7.35 -0.28 11.64
N TRP A 105 7.15 0.46 10.53
CA TRP A 105 6.30 0.01 9.44
C TRP A 105 7.04 -1.01 8.59
N GLN A 106 6.87 -2.29 8.93
CA GLN A 106 7.51 -3.40 8.22
C GLN A 106 7.01 -3.53 6.78
N PRO A 107 7.90 -3.76 5.79
CA PRO A 107 7.51 -3.97 4.41
C PRO A 107 6.73 -5.26 4.22
N ASP A 108 5.79 -5.24 3.27
CA ASP A 108 5.05 -6.43 2.84
C ASP A 108 5.89 -7.33 1.95
N GLU A 109 6.86 -6.76 1.23
CA GLU A 109 7.79 -7.48 0.37
C GLU A 109 9.14 -6.76 0.38
N THR A 110 10.24 -7.50 0.50
CA THR A 110 11.60 -6.98 0.31
C THR A 110 12.31 -7.84 -0.72
N ALA A 111 13.00 -7.21 -1.65
CA ALA A 111 13.79 -7.88 -2.67
C ALA A 111 15.21 -7.32 -2.71
N GLN A 112 16.16 -8.19 -3.03
CA GLN A 112 17.52 -7.78 -3.40
C GLN A 112 17.64 -7.80 -4.92
N VAL A 113 18.13 -6.71 -5.49
CA VAL A 113 18.48 -6.60 -6.91
C VAL A 113 19.78 -7.37 -7.12
N GLY A 114 19.70 -8.49 -7.86
CA GLY A 114 20.87 -9.30 -8.21
C GLY A 114 21.71 -8.71 -9.34
N ASN A 115 22.78 -9.43 -9.72
CA ASN A 115 23.66 -9.22 -10.88
C ASN A 115 24.15 -7.77 -11.11
N GLY A 116 25.34 -7.45 -10.63
CA GLY A 116 26.07 -6.22 -10.99
C GLY A 116 25.59 -4.95 -10.29
N CYS A 117 24.55 -5.03 -9.45
CA CYS A 117 24.20 -3.93 -8.56
C CYS A 117 25.27 -3.79 -7.46
N THR A 118 25.88 -2.61 -7.38
CA THR A 118 26.99 -2.35 -6.45
C THR A 118 26.58 -1.55 -5.23
N ASN A 119 25.56 -0.68 -5.35
CA ASN A 119 25.06 0.16 -4.27
C ASN A 119 23.54 0.28 -4.36
N TRP A 120 22.91 0.42 -3.20
CA TRP A 120 21.46 0.67 -3.08
C TRP A 120 20.61 -0.40 -3.78
N CYS A 121 20.91 -1.67 -3.48
CA CYS A 121 20.36 -2.84 -4.19
C CYS A 121 19.14 -3.46 -3.51
N THR A 122 18.67 -2.91 -2.39
CA THR A 122 17.49 -3.43 -1.71
C THR A 122 16.27 -2.64 -2.14
N ALA A 123 15.18 -3.30 -2.48
CA ALA A 123 13.90 -2.67 -2.72
C ALA A 123 12.90 -3.16 -1.68
N HIS A 124 12.16 -2.23 -1.08
CA HIS A 124 11.10 -2.50 -0.14
C HIS A 124 9.76 -2.10 -0.74
N LYS A 125 8.71 -2.85 -0.41
CA LYS A 125 7.35 -2.55 -0.83
C LYS A 125 6.40 -2.62 0.36
N TRP A 126 5.51 -1.64 0.41
CA TRP A 126 4.37 -1.58 1.31
C TRP A 126 3.08 -1.43 0.52
N ILE A 127 1.99 -1.88 1.10
CA ILE A 127 0.63 -1.67 0.61
C ILE A 127 -0.13 -0.94 1.71
N VAL A 128 -0.62 0.26 1.41
CA VAL A 128 -1.35 1.08 2.38
C VAL A 128 -2.58 0.29 2.87
N PRO A 129 -2.67 -0.06 4.17
CA PRO A 129 -3.73 -0.90 4.69
C PRO A 129 -5.02 -0.10 4.89
N ALA A 130 -6.18 -0.75 4.73
CA ALA A 130 -7.45 -0.16 5.16
C ALA A 130 -7.45 0.10 6.68
N LYS A 131 -8.14 1.14 7.14
CA LYS A 131 -8.23 1.46 8.57
C LYS A 131 -9.43 0.70 9.17
N VAL A 132 -9.15 -0.31 10.00
CA VAL A 132 -10.17 -1.25 10.53
C VAL A 132 -10.18 -1.37 12.06
N ALA A 133 -9.22 -0.78 12.77
CA ALA A 133 -9.23 -0.79 14.25
C ALA A 133 -10.58 -0.31 14.78
N GLY A 134 -11.16 -1.02 15.74
CA GLY A 134 -12.49 -0.74 16.30
C GLY A 134 -13.32 -2.01 16.46
N VAL A 135 -14.60 -1.83 16.77
CA VAL A 135 -15.55 -2.94 16.93
C VAL A 135 -16.46 -3.02 15.71
N TRP A 136 -16.67 -4.24 15.22
CA TRP A 136 -17.50 -4.55 14.07
C TRP A 136 -18.57 -5.58 14.45
N GLN A 137 -19.82 -5.34 14.07
CA GLN A 137 -20.92 -6.27 14.27
C GLN A 137 -20.98 -7.25 13.10
N LEU A 138 -20.85 -8.55 13.37
CA LEU A 138 -20.87 -9.56 12.33
C LEU A 138 -22.30 -9.95 11.97
N GLN A 139 -22.48 -10.29 10.69
CA GLN A 139 -23.72 -10.77 10.11
C GLN A 139 -23.42 -11.98 9.22
N GLY A 140 -24.30 -12.97 9.26
CA GLY A 140 -24.18 -14.20 8.50
C GLY A 140 -24.66 -15.40 9.29
N LYS A 141 -24.56 -16.58 8.68
CA LYS A 141 -25.00 -17.83 9.30
C LYS A 141 -24.21 -18.07 10.60
N GLN A 142 -24.93 -18.22 11.72
CA GLN A 142 -24.35 -18.45 13.06
C GLN A 142 -23.38 -17.35 13.55
N LEU A 143 -23.52 -16.13 13.02
CA LEU A 143 -22.74 -14.96 13.44
C LEU A 143 -23.56 -13.92 14.20
N ASP A 144 -24.87 -14.15 14.38
CA ASP A 144 -25.74 -13.21 15.06
C ASP A 144 -25.25 -12.91 16.49
N GLY A 145 -25.29 -11.64 16.88
CA GLY A 145 -24.75 -11.14 18.14
C GLY A 145 -23.22 -11.17 18.28
N LYS A 146 -22.46 -11.65 17.28
CA LYS A 146 -20.98 -11.65 17.34
C LYS A 146 -20.40 -10.28 17.00
N ARG A 147 -19.34 -9.90 17.74
CA ARG A 147 -18.60 -8.65 17.56
C ARG A 147 -17.12 -8.91 17.39
N LEU A 148 -16.53 -8.42 16.30
CA LEU A 148 -15.08 -8.46 16.08
C LEU A 148 -14.45 -7.16 16.58
N ALA A 149 -13.67 -7.25 17.66
CA ALA A 149 -12.88 -6.14 18.17
C ALA A 149 -11.46 -6.22 17.60
N LEU A 150 -10.98 -5.13 17.00
CA LEU A 150 -9.68 -5.05 16.33
C LEU A 150 -8.84 -3.91 16.90
N THR A 151 -7.59 -4.21 17.22
CA THR A 151 -6.51 -3.22 17.27
C THR A 151 -5.65 -3.38 16.01
N GLN A 152 -5.06 -2.27 15.56
CA GLN A 152 -4.33 -2.23 14.31
C GLN A 152 -3.01 -1.49 14.48
N THR A 153 -1.94 -2.11 14.01
CA THR A 153 -0.64 -1.48 13.81
C THR A 153 -0.27 -1.71 12.35
N TYR A 154 -0.43 -0.66 11.54
CA TYR A 154 -0.27 -0.73 10.08
C TYR A 154 -1.11 -1.86 9.45
N GLN A 155 -0.47 -2.84 8.82
CA GLN A 155 -1.15 -3.98 8.21
C GLN A 155 -1.40 -5.14 9.19
N GLN A 156 -0.81 -5.10 10.40
CA GLN A 156 -0.98 -6.15 11.40
C GLN A 156 -2.21 -5.88 12.26
N LEU A 157 -2.97 -6.93 12.54
CA LEU A 157 -4.17 -6.86 13.36
C LEU A 157 -4.04 -7.77 14.58
N GLN A 158 -4.65 -7.34 15.67
CA GLN A 158 -4.88 -8.16 16.85
C GLN A 158 -6.31 -7.95 17.34
N GLY A 159 -6.80 -8.82 18.20
CA GLY A 159 -8.12 -8.66 18.79
C GLY A 159 -8.84 -9.97 19.06
N SER A 160 -10.17 -9.91 19.05
CA SER A 160 -11.01 -11.06 19.41
C SER A 160 -12.37 -11.02 18.72
N LEU A 161 -12.92 -12.21 18.48
CA LEU A 161 -14.31 -12.43 18.12
C LEU A 161 -15.11 -12.69 19.40
N ASN A 162 -15.97 -11.74 19.76
CA ASN A 162 -16.71 -11.75 21.00
C ASN A 162 -18.16 -12.19 20.76
N HIS A 163 -18.69 -13.02 21.65
CA HIS A 163 -20.11 -13.41 21.67
C HIS A 163 -20.56 -13.59 23.12
N SER A 164 -21.60 -12.85 23.52
CA SER A 164 -22.05 -12.79 24.92
C SER A 164 -20.88 -12.48 25.87
N ASN A 165 -20.55 -13.38 26.81
CA ASN A 165 -19.45 -13.24 27.77
C ASN A 165 -18.17 -13.98 27.35
N THR A 166 -18.11 -14.49 26.12
CA THR A 166 -16.94 -15.22 25.59
C THR A 166 -16.20 -14.34 24.59
N ALA A 167 -14.88 -14.24 24.75
CA ALA A 167 -13.98 -13.56 23.83
C ALA A 167 -12.98 -14.58 23.25
N SER A 168 -13.14 -14.90 21.97
CA SER A 168 -12.23 -15.80 21.27
C SER A 168 -11.12 -14.99 20.60
N PRO A 169 -9.84 -15.16 20.97
CA PRO A 169 -8.75 -14.40 20.34
C PRO A 169 -8.66 -14.72 18.84
N ILE A 170 -8.31 -13.71 18.04
CA ILE A 170 -8.00 -13.93 16.62
C ILE A 170 -6.50 -14.17 16.43
N SER A 171 -6.15 -14.89 15.38
CA SER A 171 -4.76 -15.15 14.97
C SER A 171 -4.58 -14.97 13.47
N ASN A 172 -3.33 -14.93 12.98
CA ASN A 172 -2.99 -14.73 11.57
C ASN A 172 -3.70 -13.52 10.93
N ALA A 173 -3.97 -12.50 11.76
CA ALA A 173 -4.83 -11.39 11.43
C ALA A 173 -4.02 -10.27 10.75
N ARG A 174 -4.34 -9.97 9.50
CA ARG A 174 -3.55 -9.06 8.66
C ARG A 174 -4.40 -8.43 7.55
N LEU A 175 -3.97 -7.24 7.12
CA LEU A 175 -4.45 -6.56 5.93
C LEU A 175 -3.46 -6.68 4.77
N ASN A 176 -4.00 -6.68 3.55
CA ASN A 176 -3.28 -6.45 2.31
C ASN A 176 -4.12 -5.46 1.49
N GLY A 177 -3.80 -4.17 1.62
CA GLY A 177 -4.67 -3.11 1.12
C GLY A 177 -6.05 -3.17 1.76
N THR A 178 -7.07 -3.38 0.95
CA THR A 178 -8.47 -3.57 1.39
C THR A 178 -8.80 -5.00 1.76
N ARG A 179 -7.93 -5.98 1.51
CA ARG A 179 -8.20 -7.39 1.86
C ARG A 179 -7.83 -7.63 3.31
N ILE A 180 -8.75 -8.19 4.08
CA ILE A 180 -8.54 -8.60 5.46
C ILE A 180 -8.58 -10.12 5.56
N GLN A 181 -7.73 -10.68 6.42
CA GLN A 181 -7.83 -12.07 6.86
C GLN A 181 -7.60 -12.18 8.36
N PHE A 182 -8.17 -13.20 8.98
CA PHE A 182 -7.87 -13.63 10.35
C PHE A 182 -8.42 -15.05 10.58
N VAL A 183 -7.99 -15.69 11.65
CA VAL A 183 -8.50 -16.98 12.13
C VAL A 183 -9.14 -16.76 13.49
N ALA A 184 -10.36 -17.26 13.68
CA ALA A 184 -11.08 -17.27 14.96
C ALA A 184 -11.81 -18.60 15.12
N ASP A 185 -11.76 -19.20 16.30
CA ASP A 185 -12.37 -20.52 16.60
C ASP A 185 -11.98 -21.61 15.58
N GLY A 186 -10.73 -21.60 15.11
CA GLY A 186 -10.22 -22.55 14.11
C GLY A 186 -10.69 -22.32 12.67
N ARG A 187 -11.51 -21.29 12.43
CA ARG A 187 -12.06 -20.96 11.12
C ARG A 187 -11.36 -19.76 10.50
N ARG A 188 -11.12 -19.81 9.18
CA ARG A 188 -10.42 -18.75 8.44
C ARG A 188 -11.43 -17.78 7.86
N TYR A 189 -11.38 -16.53 8.32
CA TYR A 189 -12.15 -15.42 7.76
C TYR A 189 -11.29 -14.68 6.75
N THR A 190 -11.86 -14.42 5.58
CA THR A 190 -11.28 -13.51 4.58
C THR A 190 -12.34 -12.55 4.11
N GLY A 191 -11.98 -11.32 3.78
CA GLY A 191 -12.92 -10.35 3.22
C GLY A 191 -12.25 -9.15 2.57
N VAL A 192 -13.09 -8.27 2.05
CA VAL A 192 -12.72 -6.98 1.47
C VAL A 192 -13.40 -5.89 2.30
N VAL A 193 -12.61 -4.91 2.73
CA VAL A 193 -13.03 -3.74 3.46
C VAL A 193 -13.43 -2.65 2.47
N ALA A 194 -14.63 -2.10 2.65
CA ALA A 194 -15.15 -0.95 1.92
C ALA A 194 -15.83 0.00 2.91
N ALA A 195 -15.14 1.10 3.25
CA ALA A 195 -15.59 2.08 4.24
C ALA A 195 -16.00 1.40 5.57
N ASN A 196 -17.30 1.43 5.89
CA ASN A 196 -17.87 0.91 7.15
C ASN A 196 -18.40 -0.53 7.03
N GLU A 197 -18.00 -1.25 5.98
CA GLU A 197 -18.40 -2.63 5.77
C GLU A 197 -17.21 -3.52 5.42
N ILE A 198 -17.23 -4.76 5.90
CA ILE A 198 -16.37 -5.85 5.46
C ILE A 198 -17.27 -6.94 4.88
N ARG A 199 -16.95 -7.43 3.69
CA ARG A 199 -17.68 -8.55 3.05
C ARG A 199 -16.72 -9.66 2.71
N GLY A 200 -17.09 -10.90 2.94
CA GLY A 200 -16.19 -12.00 2.67
C GLY A 200 -16.75 -13.38 2.90
N THR A 201 -15.83 -14.33 3.07
CA THR A 201 -16.15 -15.74 3.28
C THR A 201 -15.41 -16.31 4.48
N ILE A 202 -16.04 -17.26 5.17
CA ILE A 202 -15.44 -18.13 6.17
C ILE A 202 -15.11 -19.45 5.50
N ASP A 203 -13.86 -19.91 5.64
CA ASP A 203 -13.31 -21.14 5.05
C ASP A 203 -13.52 -21.25 3.52
N GLY A 204 -13.70 -20.09 2.86
CA GLY A 204 -13.97 -19.99 1.43
C GLY A 204 -15.37 -20.43 1.00
N ARG A 205 -16.31 -20.65 1.94
CA ARG A 205 -17.63 -21.25 1.66
C ARG A 205 -18.80 -20.41 2.16
N GLU A 206 -18.73 -19.94 3.40
CA GLU A 206 -19.86 -19.27 4.04
C GLU A 206 -19.70 -17.76 3.97
N GLU A 207 -20.69 -17.06 3.41
CA GLU A 207 -20.66 -15.60 3.39
C GLU A 207 -20.78 -15.01 4.79
N TRP A 208 -19.98 -13.98 5.06
CA TRP A 208 -20.10 -13.15 6.23
C TRP A 208 -19.97 -11.67 5.86
N ARG A 209 -20.56 -10.83 6.69
CA ARG A 209 -20.40 -9.38 6.65
C ARG A 209 -20.06 -8.86 8.03
N ALA A 210 -19.44 -7.70 8.08
CA ALA A 210 -19.25 -6.95 9.30
C ALA A 210 -19.56 -5.48 9.04
N ILE A 211 -20.32 -4.86 9.94
CA ILE A 211 -20.70 -3.45 9.85
C ILE A 211 -20.19 -2.74 11.09
N ARG A 212 -19.72 -1.52 10.91
CA ARG A 212 -19.22 -0.66 11.97
C ARG A 212 -20.32 0.24 12.56
#